data_AF-A0A4Q2ZCX2-F1
#
_entry.id   AF-A0A4Q2ZCX2-F1
#
_cell.length_a   1.000
_cell.length_b   1.000
_cell.length_c   1.000
_cell.angle_alpha   90.00
_cell.angle_beta   90.00
_cell.angle_gamma   90.00
#
_symmetry.space_group_name_H-M   'P 1'
#
loop_
_entity.id
_entity.type
_entity.pdbx_description
1 polymer ?
#
loop_
_entity_poly.entity_id
_entity_poly.type
_entity_poly.pdbx_seq_one_letter_code
_entity_poly.pdbx_strand_id
1 'polypeptide(L)'
;MKTGPQEPWNDSKRLAHGILHDRKERRKWLAWMLMVPIGMIALGLWVFSGWIDQSPLRMLVWWGLCAFSTIIVMLFALYDALAVVREEREKHK
;
A
#
# COMPACT_ATOMS: atom_id res chain seq x y z
N MET A 1 -27.02 -5.89 27.04
CA MET A 1 -25.75 -5.18 26.73
C MET A 1 -26.12 -3.84 26.09
N LYS A 2 -25.77 -2.70 26.70
CA LYS A 2 -26.17 -1.37 26.23
C LYS A 2 -25.36 -0.99 24.99
N THR A 3 -26.00 -0.90 23.82
CA THR A 3 -25.40 -0.31 22.61
C THR A 3 -25.77 1.18 22.58
N GLY A 4 -24.88 2.02 23.11
CA GLY A 4 -24.95 3.47 22.91
C GLY A 4 -24.62 3.85 21.45
N PRO A 5 -24.77 5.12 21.06
CA PRO A 5 -24.41 5.59 19.72
C PRO A 5 -22.94 5.25 19.44
N GLN A 6 -22.67 4.54 18.34
CA GLN A 6 -21.32 4.19 17.95
C GLN A 6 -20.62 5.47 17.48
N GLU A 7 -19.71 6.00 18.30
CA GLU A 7 -18.85 7.12 17.95
C GLU A 7 -18.03 6.78 16.69
N PRO A 8 -18.04 7.61 15.62
CA PRO A 8 -17.37 7.33 14.34
C PRO A 8 -15.85 7.06 14.47
N TRP A 9 -15.25 7.55 15.55
CA TRP A 9 -13.88 7.29 15.94
C TRP A 9 -13.61 5.82 16.32
N ASN A 10 -14.58 5.16 16.96
CA ASN A 10 -14.46 3.75 17.34
C ASN A 10 -14.59 2.83 16.12
N ASP A 11 -15.42 3.19 15.14
CA ASP A 11 -15.52 2.47 13.87
C ASP A 11 -14.23 2.57 13.05
N SER A 12 -13.60 3.76 13.02
CA SER A 12 -12.30 3.97 12.36
C SER A 12 -11.19 3.13 12.99
N LYS A 13 -11.15 3.07 14.33
CA LYS A 13 -10.20 2.21 15.07
C LYS A 13 -10.46 0.74 14.82
N ARG A 14 -11.72 0.30 14.76
CA ARG A 14 -12.08 -1.11 14.55
C ARG A 14 -11.79 -1.56 13.12
N LEU A 15 -12.01 -0.69 12.13
CA LEU A 15 -11.60 -0.90 10.75
C LEU A 15 -10.09 -0.94 10.61
N ALA A 16 -9.37 0.01 11.23
CA ALA A 16 -7.91 -0.01 11.26
C ALA A 16 -7.38 -1.30 11.92
N HIS A 17 -7.99 -1.74 13.02
CA HIS A 17 -7.63 -2.99 13.69
C HIS A 17 -7.94 -4.21 12.82
N GLY A 18 -9.09 -4.27 12.15
CA GLY A 18 -9.46 -5.39 11.27
C GLY A 18 -8.52 -5.53 10.06
N ILE A 19 -8.27 -4.42 9.36
CA ILE A 19 -7.36 -4.37 8.20
C ILE A 19 -5.91 -4.71 8.60
N LEU A 20 -5.48 -4.28 9.79
CA LEU A 20 -4.11 -4.55 10.27
C LEU A 20 -3.94 -5.97 10.83
N HIS A 21 -5.00 -6.61 11.33
CA HIS A 21 -4.91 -7.87 12.06
C HIS A 21 -5.11 -9.11 11.16
N ASP A 22 -5.96 -9.05 10.14
CA ASP A 22 -6.10 -10.19 9.23
C ASP A 22 -4.97 -10.21 8.18
N ARG A 23 -4.09 -11.21 8.31
CA ARG A 23 -2.98 -11.48 7.38
C ARG A 23 -3.43 -11.64 5.92
N LYS A 24 -4.65 -12.13 5.66
CA LYS A 24 -5.17 -12.25 4.28
C LYS A 24 -5.58 -10.88 3.74
N GLU A 25 -6.20 -10.05 4.58
CA GLU A 25 -6.67 -8.73 4.20
C GLU A 25 -5.48 -7.78 3.95
N ARG A 26 -4.48 -7.78 4.84
CA ARG A 26 -3.24 -7.01 4.69
C ARG A 26 -2.50 -7.32 3.39
N ARG A 27 -2.35 -8.61 3.06
CA ARG A 27 -1.71 -9.04 1.80
C ARG A 27 -2.53 -8.72 0.55
N LYS A 28 -3.87 -8.77 0.64
CA LYS A 28 -4.76 -8.35 -0.45
C LYS A 28 -4.59 -6.85 -0.73
N TRP A 29 -4.57 -6.02 0.32
CA TRP A 29 -4.34 -4.58 0.19
C TRP A 29 -2.96 -4.26 -0.37
N LEU A 30 -1.91 -4.96 0.08
CA LEU A 30 -0.57 -4.85 -0.52
C LEU A 30 -0.56 -5.17 -2.02
N ALA A 31 -1.24 -6.23 -2.44
CA ALA A 31 -1.34 -6.57 -3.85
C ALA A 31 -2.02 -5.46 -4.65
N TRP A 32 -3.13 -4.90 -4.15
CA TRP A 32 -3.79 -3.75 -4.78
C TRP A 32 -2.90 -2.51 -4.83
N MET A 33 -2.17 -2.20 -3.75
CA MET A 33 -1.22 -1.09 -3.72
C MET A 33 -0.07 -1.29 -4.71
N LEU A 34 0.39 -2.53 -4.91
CA LEU A 34 1.41 -2.88 -5.90
C LEU A 34 0.93 -2.71 -7.35
N MET A 35 -0.36 -2.92 -7.62
CA MET A 35 -0.91 -2.71 -8.96
C MET A 35 -0.82 -1.24 -9.41
N VAL A 36 -0.80 -0.28 -8.48
CA VAL A 36 -0.67 1.15 -8.79
C VAL A 36 0.65 1.48 -9.49
N PRO A 37 1.85 1.25 -8.89
CA PRO A 37 3.11 1.53 -9.55
C PRO A 37 3.31 0.69 -10.82
N ILE A 38 2.84 -0.56 -10.84
CA ILE A 38 2.86 -1.39 -12.06
C ILE A 38 2.07 -0.72 -13.19
N GLY A 39 0.85 -0.27 -12.89
CA GLY A 39 0.01 0.47 -13.84
C GLY A 39 0.65 1.77 -14.29
N MET A 40 1.27 2.53 -13.38
CA MET A 40 1.97 3.78 -13.72
C MET A 40 3.15 3.53 -14.66
N ILE A 41 3.96 2.50 -14.41
CA ILE A 41 5.08 2.12 -15.28
C ILE A 41 4.56 1.70 -16.65
N ALA A 42 3.53 0.86 -16.69
CA ALA A 42 2.90 0.43 -17.94
C ALA A 42 2.39 1.61 -18.77
N LEU A 43 1.63 2.51 -18.13
CA LEU A 43 1.13 3.73 -18.77
C LEU A 43 2.28 4.64 -19.23
N GLY A 44 3.33 4.79 -18.42
CA GLY A 44 4.51 5.56 -18.77
C GLY A 44 5.23 5.03 -20.01
N LEU A 45 5.38 3.71 -20.11
CA LEU A 45 6.06 3.08 -21.24
C LEU A 45 5.23 3.07 -22.53
N TRP A 46 3.97 2.67 -22.44
CA TRP A 46 3.17 2.40 -23.65
C TRP A 46 2.32 3.57 -24.09
N VAL A 47 1.77 4.35 -23.16
CA VAL A 47 0.79 5.39 -23.48
C VAL A 47 1.44 6.77 -23.50
N PHE A 48 2.31 7.05 -22.53
CA PHE A 48 2.86 8.39 -22.31
C PHE A 48 4.33 8.57 -22.70
N SER A 49 4.97 7.57 -23.31
CA SER A 49 6.40 7.62 -23.66
C SER A 49 6.77 8.87 -24.46
N GLY A 50 6.05 9.14 -25.55
CA GLY A 50 6.29 10.33 -26.36
C GLY A 50 5.99 11.66 -25.65
N TRP A 51 5.19 11.69 -24.58
CA TRP A 51 4.93 12.90 -23.80
C TRP A 51 5.99 13.14 -22.72
N ILE A 52 6.48 12.05 -22.12
CA ILE A 52 7.53 12.05 -21.10
C ILE A 52 8.85 12.52 -21.72
N ASP A 53 9.17 12.03 -22.93
CA ASP A 53 10.44 12.30 -23.62
C ASP A 53 10.56 13.75 -24.11
N GLN A 54 9.48 14.52 -24.13
CA GLN A 54 9.49 15.94 -24.56
C GLN A 54 10.23 16.87 -23.60
N SER A 55 10.42 16.48 -22.33
CA SER A 55 11.07 17.35 -21.36
C SER A 55 11.77 16.56 -20.25
N PRO A 56 13.03 16.89 -19.92
CA PRO A 56 13.74 16.28 -18.81
C PRO A 56 13.00 16.40 -17.47
N LEU A 57 12.26 17.50 -17.25
CA LEU A 57 11.46 17.69 -16.04
C LEU A 57 10.28 16.71 -15.97
N ARG A 58 9.59 16.46 -17.09
CA ARG A 58 8.49 15.49 -17.14
C ARG A 58 8.99 14.08 -16.86
N MET A 59 10.16 13.76 -17.42
CA MET A 59 10.85 12.50 -17.13
C MET A 59 11.17 12.36 -15.64
N LEU A 60 11.80 13.35 -15.02
CA LEU A 60 12.10 13.31 -13.58
C LEU A 60 10.84 13.20 -12.71
N VAL A 61 9.79 13.96 -13.02
CA VAL A 61 8.55 13.93 -12.24
C VAL A 61 7.85 12.57 -12.39
N TRP A 62 7.72 12.05 -13.61
CA TRP A 62 7.03 10.79 -13.86
C TRP A 62 7.75 9.61 -13.22
N TRP A 63 9.04 9.46 -13.49
CA TRP A 63 9.86 8.40 -12.92
C TRP A 63 10.05 8.56 -11.42
N GLY A 64 10.14 9.80 -10.93
CA GLY A 64 10.15 10.11 -9.49
C GLY A 64 8.88 9.66 -8.78
N LEU A 65 7.71 9.90 -9.36
CA LEU A 65 6.43 9.41 -8.81
C LEU A 65 6.33 7.87 -8.86
N CYS A 66 6.82 7.24 -9.93
CA CYS A 66 6.89 5.77 -10.01
C CYS A 66 7.81 5.20 -8.92
N ALA A 67 9.00 5.78 -8.74
CA ALA A 67 9.96 5.36 -7.71
C ALA A 67 9.38 5.58 -6.30
N PHE A 68 8.80 6.74 -6.04
CA PHE A 68 8.20 7.08 -4.75
C PHE A 68 7.05 6.15 -4.37
N SER A 69 6.12 5.89 -5.29
CA SER A 69 5.02 4.94 -5.05
C SER A 69 5.55 3.52 -4.81
N THR A 70 6.58 3.09 -5.53
CA THR A 70 7.22 1.79 -5.31
C THR A 70 7.88 1.71 -3.92
N ILE A 71 8.54 2.78 -3.47
CA ILE A 71 9.11 2.88 -2.11
C ILE A 71 8.03 2.72 -1.04
N ILE A 72 6.87 3.37 -1.21
CA ILE A 72 5.75 3.21 -0.28
C ILE A 72 5.31 1.74 -0.21
N VAL A 73 5.12 1.09 -1.36
CA VAL A 73 4.74 -0.33 -1.39
C VAL A 73 5.80 -1.21 -0.71
N MET A 74 7.08 -0.93 -0.92
CA MET A 74 8.18 -1.64 -0.25
C MET A 74 8.12 -1.48 1.28
N LEU A 75 7.85 -0.27 1.79
CA LEU A 75 7.71 -0.02 3.22
C LEU A 75 6.55 -0.82 3.82
N PHE A 76 5.40 -0.83 3.15
CA PHE A 76 4.25 -1.63 3.60
C PHE A 76 4.52 -3.14 3.51
N ALA A 77 5.25 -3.60 2.49
CA ALA A 77 5.66 -4.99 2.38
C ALA A 77 6.61 -5.40 3.52
N LEU A 78 7.55 -4.52 3.88
CA LEU A 78 8.42 -4.72 5.04
C LEU A 78 7.61 -4.78 6.35
N TYR A 79 6.64 -3.88 6.52
CA TYR A 79 5.74 -3.92 7.67
C TYR A 79 4.96 -5.24 7.75
N ASP A 80 4.38 -5.71 6.64
CA ASP A 80 3.67 -7.00 6.60
C ASP A 80 4.59 -8.16 6.96
N ALA A 81 5.82 -8.19 6.46
CA ALA A 81 6.81 -9.20 6.81
C ALA A 81 7.15 -9.19 8.30
N LEU A 82 7.39 -8.01 8.89
CA LEU A 82 7.65 -7.86 10.33
C LEU A 82 6.44 -8.27 11.18
N ALA A 83 5.23 -7.92 10.75
CA ALA A 83 3.99 -8.32 11.42
C ALA A 83 3.83 -9.85 11.42
N VAL A 84 4.11 -10.52 10.29
CA VAL A 84 4.11 -11.99 10.20
C VAL A 84 5.14 -12.60 11.14
N VAL A 85 6.37 -12.06 11.18
CA VAL A 85 7.41 -12.57 12.11
C VAL A 85 6.97 -12.44 13.57
N ARG A 86 6.28 -11.35 13.93
CA ARG A 86 5.70 -11.17 15.27
C ARG A 86 4.61 -12.21 15.56
N GLU A 87 3.68 -12.41 14.63
CA GLU A 87 2.61 -13.41 14.74
C GLU A 87 3.18 -14.83 14.96
N GLU A 88 4.21 -15.24 14.22
CA GLU A 88 4.81 -16.57 14.39
C GLU A 88 5.59 -16.67 15.71
N ARG A 89 6.27 -15.60 16.17
CA ARG A 89 6.92 -15.60 17.49
C ARG A 89 5.94 -15.76 18.64
N GLU A 90 4.77 -15.12 18.58
CA GLU A 90 3.75 -15.21 19.62
C GLU A 90 3.11 -16.60 19.70
N LYS A 91 2.99 -17.33 18.59
CA LYS A 91 2.47 -18.71 18.58
C LYS A 91 3.43 -19.75 19.16
N HIS A 92 4.73 -19.48 19.10
CA HIS A 92 5.78 -20.38 19.58
C HIS A 92 6.26 -20.05 21.00
N LYS A 93 5.61 -19.10 21.67
CA LYS A 93 5.87 -18.72 23.06
C LYS A 93 4.79 -19.29 23.97
#